data_AF-F9VN28-F1
#
_entry.id   AF-F9VN28-F1
#
_cell.length_a   1.000
_cell.length_b   1.000
_cell.length_c   1.000
_cell.angle_alpha   90.00
_cell.angle_beta   90.00
_cell.angle_gamma   90.00
#
_symmetry.space_group_name_H-M   'P 1'
#
loop_
_entity.id
_entity.type
_entity.pdbx_description
1 polymer ?
#
loop_
_entity_poly.entity_id
_entity_poly.type
_entity_poly.pdbx_seq_one_letter_code
_entity_poly.pdbx_strand_id
1 'polypeptide(L)' 'MNFIVDLDKDICSSNVIDALFPNENIIYKISKNNPYFQYIKNNFKIEIIRDEGDAVYFKILSTG' A
#
# COMPACT_ATOMS: atom_id res chain seq x y z
N MET A 1 -13.38 -12.04 0.33
CA MET A 1 -13.60 -10.61 0.66
C MET A 1 -12.25 -9.93 0.51
N ASN A 2 -12.16 -8.91 -0.34
CA ASN A 2 -10.91 -8.16 -0.49
C ASN A 2 -10.92 -7.03 0.54
N PHE A 3 -9.89 -6.94 1.36
CA PHE A 3 -9.73 -5.87 2.34
C PHE A 3 -9.01 -4.71 1.68
N ILE A 4 -9.64 -3.55 1.62
CA ILE A 4 -9.03 -2.34 1.10
C ILE A 4 -8.50 -1.53 2.29
N VAL A 5 -7.18 -1.36 2.36
CA VAL A 5 -6.51 -0.61 3.42
C VAL A 5 -6.09 0.74 2.85
N ASP A 6 -6.68 1.83 3.36
CA ASP A 6 -6.36 3.20 2.93
C ASP A 6 -5.22 3.76 3.78
N LEU A 7 -3.99 3.64 3.27
CA LEU A 7 -2.77 4.07 3.94
C LEU A 7 -2.68 5.59 4.13
N ASP A 8 -3.49 6.36 3.41
CA ASP A 8 -3.57 7.82 3.55
C ASP A 8 -4.43 8.25 4.75
N LYS A 9 -5.37 7.39 5.18
CA LYS A 9 -6.21 7.63 6.37
C LYS A 9 -5.75 6.84 7.61
N ASP A 10 -5.18 5.65 7.43
CA ASP A 10 -4.77 4.77 8.53
C ASP A 10 -3.41 5.14 9.16
N ILE A 11 -2.77 6.22 8.71
CA ILE A 11 -1.48 6.74 9.21
C ILE A 11 -1.49 7.21 10.67
N CYS A 12 -2.57 7.02 11.42
CA CYS A 12 -2.70 7.56 12.78
C CYS A 12 -2.06 6.71 13.89
N SER A 13 -1.50 5.53 13.59
CA SER A 13 -0.93 4.65 14.64
C SER A 13 0.32 3.95 14.14
N SER A 14 1.50 4.48 14.50
CA SER A 14 2.90 3.97 14.58
C SER A 14 3.44 2.84 13.67
N ASN A 15 2.64 2.06 12.96
CA ASN A 15 2.99 0.76 12.43
C ASN A 15 2.36 0.51 11.05
N VAL A 16 2.33 1.54 10.19
CA VAL A 16 1.93 1.41 8.77
C VAL A 16 2.73 0.31 8.06
N ILE A 17 3.98 0.10 8.49
CA ILE A 17 4.88 -0.94 7.97
C ILE A 17 4.46 -2.35 8.44
N ASP A 18 4.02 -2.52 9.69
CA ASP A 18 3.47 -3.81 10.16
C ASP A 18 2.15 -4.17 9.48
N ALA A 19 1.36 -3.16 9.09
CA ALA A 19 0.15 -3.38 8.32
C ALA A 19 0.44 -3.81 6.86
N LEU A 20 1.67 -3.64 6.37
CA LEU A 20 2.10 -4.00 5.02
C LEU A 20 2.67 -5.43 5.01
N PHE A 21 1.79 -6.41 4.88
CA PHE A 21 2.18 -7.81 4.71
C PHE A 21 1.71 -8.38 3.36
N PRO A 22 2.49 -9.30 2.75
CA PRO A 22 2.12 -9.96 1.51
C PRO A 22 0.90 -10.85 1.76
N ASN A 23 -0.26 -10.38 1.32
CA ASN A 23 -1.51 -11.13 1.38
C ASN A 23 -2.32 -10.89 0.11
N GLU A 24 -2.68 -11.97 -0.57
CA GLU A 24 -3.40 -11.93 -1.85
C GLU A 24 -4.80 -11.32 -1.73
N ASN A 25 -5.36 -11.28 -0.52
CA ASN A 25 -6.70 -10.75 -0.22
C ASN A 25 -6.70 -9.29 0.24
N ILE A 26 -5.54 -8.63 0.34
CA ILE A 26 -5.43 -7.23 0.77
C ILE A 26 -5.05 -6.35 -0.41
N ILE A 27 -5.78 -5.26 -0.59
CA ILE A 27 -5.48 -4.22 -1.58
C ILE A 27 -5.16 -2.96 -0.79
N TYR A 28 -3.94 -2.46 -0.95
CA TYR A 28 -3.53 -1.21 -0.34
C TYR A 28 -3.87 -0.07 -1.27
N LYS A 29 -4.37 1.02 -0.71
CA LYS A 29 -4.61 2.28 -1.40
C LYS A 29 -3.70 3.33 -0.77
N ILE A 30 -2.97 4.06 -1.59
CA ILE A 30 -2.12 5.17 -1.14
C ILE A 30 -2.16 6.29 -2.16
N SER A 31 -2.07 7.54 -1.69
CA SER A 31 -1.88 8.68 -2.58
C SER A 31 -0.46 8.66 -3.17
N LYS A 32 -0.30 8.95 -4.46
CA LYS A 32 1.04 9.06 -5.08
C LYS A 32 1.87 10.19 -4.49
N ASN A 33 1.20 11.21 -3.98
CA ASN A 33 1.81 12.34 -3.29
C ASN A 33 2.26 11.99 -1.86
N ASN A 34 1.94 10.79 -1.37
CA ASN A 34 2.32 10.36 -0.04
C ASN A 34 3.79 9.91 -0.03
N PRO A 35 4.65 10.43 0.86
CA PRO A 35 6.05 10.04 0.95
C PRO A 35 6.25 8.54 1.21
N TYR A 36 5.28 7.87 1.85
CA TYR A 36 5.33 6.43 2.07
C TYR A 36 5.23 5.62 0.77
N PHE A 37 4.64 6.15 -0.30
CA PHE A 37 4.54 5.42 -1.57
C PHE A 37 5.92 5.09 -2.13
N GLN A 38 6.86 6.05 -2.06
CA GLN A 38 8.23 5.84 -2.48
C GLN A 38 8.94 4.82 -1.58
N TYR A 39 8.74 4.89 -0.26
CA TYR A 39 9.29 3.91 0.67
C TYR A 39 8.79 2.49 0.35
N ILE A 40 7.49 2.33 0.15
CA ILE A 40 6.87 1.03 -0.14
C ILE A 40 7.40 0.48 -1.46
N LYS A 41 7.44 1.31 -2.51
CA LYS A 41 7.96 0.91 -3.81
C LYS A 41 9.44 0.49 -3.77
N ASN A 42 10.23 1.05 -2.85
CA ASN A 42 11.66 0.78 -2.76
C ASN A 42 12.00 -0.41 -1.85
N ASN A 43 11.17 -0.67 -0.82
CA ASN A 43 11.40 -1.76 0.14
C ASN A 43 10.56 -3.02 -0.14
N PHE A 44 9.46 -2.88 -0.89
CA PHE A 44 8.53 -3.97 -1.16
C PHE A 44 8.31 -4.13 -2.65
N LYS A 45 8.13 -5.39 -3.06
CA LYS A 45 7.70 -5.69 -4.42
C LYS A 45 6.19 -5.54 -4.50
N ILE A 46 5.74 -4.44 -5.09
CA ILE A 46 4.31 -4.14 -5.24
C ILE A 46 3.84 -4.32 -6.69
N GLU A 47 2.57 -4.71 -6.83
CA GLU A 47 1.87 -4.80 -8.10
C GLU A 47 0.73 -3.80 -8.10
N ILE A 48 0.76 -2.84 -9.03
CA ILE A 48 -0.29 -1.82 -9.16
C ILE A 48 -1.45 -2.43 -9.95
N ILE A 49 -2.61 -2.50 -9.31
CA ILE A 49 -3.85 -3.04 -9.90
C ILE A 49 -4.68 -1.93 -10.52
N ARG A 50 -4.69 -0.75 -9.89
CA ARG A 50 -5.47 0.39 -10.35
C ARG A 50 -4.74 1.69 -10.06
N ASP A 51 -4.80 2.60 -11.02
CA ASP A 51 -4.27 3.94 -10.93
C ASP A 51 -5.43 4.94 -11.13
N GLU A 52 -5.72 5.74 -10.12
CA GLU A 52 -6.75 6.78 -10.15
C GLU A 52 -6.12 8.19 -10.10
N GLY A 53 -4.98 8.38 -10.78
CA GLY A 53 -4.32 9.68 -10.88
C GLY A 53 -3.63 10.09 -9.58
N ASP A 54 -4.42 10.51 -8.59
CA ASP A 54 -3.97 10.92 -7.25
C ASP A 54 -3.69 9.74 -6.33
N ALA A 55 -4.46 8.65 -6.46
CA ALA A 55 -4.32 7.45 -5.64
C ALA A 55 -3.99 6.22 -6.49
N VAL A 56 -3.24 5.30 -5.91
CA VAL A 56 -2.88 4.02 -6.51
C VAL A 56 -3.29 2.88 -5.59
N TYR A 57 -3.88 1.86 -6.20
CA TYR A 57 -4.26 0.63 -5.56
C TYR A 57 -3.25 -0.44 -5.97
N PHE A 58 -2.63 -1.06 -4.98
CA PHE A 58 -1.58 -2.03 -5.20
C PHE A 58 -1.68 -3.20 -4.22
N LYS A 59 -1.09 -4.32 -4.62
CA LYS A 59 -0.84 -5.49 -3.78
C LYS A 59 0.64 -5.60 -3.47
N ILE A 60 0.96 -6.18 -2.32
CA ILE A 60 2.34 -6.55 -1.99
C ILE A 60 2.53 -8.01 -2.40
N LEU A 61 3.48 -8.26 -3.30
CA LEU A 61 3.83 -9.60 -3.75
C LEU A 61 4.83 -10.25 -2.79
N SER A 62 5.82 -9.50 -2.32
CA SER A 62 6.83 -9.98 -1.36
C SER A 62 7.52 -8.82 -0.66
N THR A 63 7.97 -9.06 0.56
CA THR A 63 8.93 -8.21 1.28
C THR A 63 10.33 -8.50 0.76
N GLY A 64 11.08 -7.46 0.38
CA GLY A 64 12.46 -7.58 -0.10
C GLY A 64 13.45 -7.80 1.02
#